data_AF-A0A1A6A075-F1
#
_entry.id   AF-A0A1A6A075-F1
#
_cell.length_a   1.000
_cell.length_b   1.000
_cell.length_c   1.000
_cell.angle_alpha   90.00
_cell.angle_beta   90.00
_cell.angle_gamma   90.00
#
_symmetry.space_group_name_H-M   'P 1'
#
loop_
_entity.id
_entity.type
_entity.pdbx_description
1 polymer ?
#
loop_
_entity_poly.entity_id
_entity_poly.type
_entity_poly.pdbx_seq_one_letter_code
_entity_poly.pdbx_strand_id
1 'polypeptide(L)'
;MPVRVMSQLETTSAILGEYMLKGWTLTDLHCDTCRSTPLMREPAAAAQRESRERIQFCALCDGRPEGRVGGPSSTRAHSSSHSRLPDTAVATSSSVLVSAGQDQDEHTVGEGPSQADEAASSISDLLLKGYSLLGDNCPNPGCKGIPLVGYPKKSDGSKDSRKMCVSCGSRWIDEAAIEKEGMKIFSTSEPSTSASISASSRREPAEMESPRSKARRELYGLDTSGGNHIELQRSDVRDKDKDKGKGRKKVMESDEFEKHAQQSVKRLQLQRTQAQGDDVTMEDADSDAGVDEGLHAHPQSQSTDVQASTMSSHPMKTMPMPNPLPRPINNPIPPSAESALGKALTSTSEALSSTLQNLSTSLESHTSRPPSNFQRRGIEDDGNGNGKWFVDLKLHTEAIKDVLAVLGQVERAKRVGY
;
A
#
# COMPACT_ATOMS: atom_id res chain seq x y z
N MET A 1 21.70 20.65 9.79
CA MET A 1 20.93 19.99 8.73
C MET A 1 19.64 20.78 8.51
N PRO A 2 19.37 21.31 7.31
CA PRO A 2 18.11 22.01 7.04
C PRO A 2 16.93 21.03 7.11
N VAL A 3 15.91 21.38 7.88
CA VAL A 3 14.67 20.60 8.00
C VAL A 3 13.99 20.59 6.63
N ARG A 4 13.70 19.39 6.10
CA ARG A 4 13.00 19.23 4.84
C ARG A 4 11.59 19.79 5.00
N VAL A 5 11.32 20.94 4.42
CA VAL A 5 10.00 21.56 4.43
C VAL A 5 9.12 20.71 3.52
N MET A 6 8.25 19.87 4.11
CA MET A 6 7.26 19.12 3.33
C MET A 6 6.33 20.11 2.65
N SER A 7 5.96 19.82 1.41
CA SER A 7 5.06 20.69 0.66
C SER A 7 3.71 20.78 1.37
N GLN A 8 3.06 21.93 1.28
CA GLN A 8 1.76 22.15 1.93
C GLN A 8 0.71 21.11 1.47
N LEU A 9 0.81 20.65 0.22
CA LEU A 9 -0.03 19.60 -0.34
C LEU A 9 0.20 18.24 0.33
N GLU A 10 1.46 17.86 0.57
CA GLU A 10 1.79 16.63 1.29
C GLU A 10 1.22 16.66 2.70
N THR A 11 1.40 17.77 3.44
CA THR A 11 0.83 17.95 4.78
C THR A 11 -0.69 17.84 4.78
N THR A 12 -1.34 18.45 3.79
CA THR A 12 -2.81 18.38 3.63
C THR A 12 -3.27 16.96 3.36
N SER A 13 -2.60 16.26 2.44
CA SER A 13 -2.93 14.88 2.09
C SER A 13 -2.74 13.92 3.27
N ALA A 14 -1.73 14.14 4.10
CA ALA A 14 -1.49 13.37 5.32
C ALA A 14 -2.61 13.59 6.34
N ILE A 15 -3.05 14.84 6.56
CA ILE A 15 -4.17 15.16 7.45
C ILE A 15 -5.45 14.50 6.94
N LEU A 16 -5.78 14.64 5.64
CA LEU A 16 -6.96 14.01 5.05
C LEU A 16 -6.94 12.49 5.25
N GLY A 17 -5.81 11.83 4.96
CA GLY A 17 -5.64 10.39 5.14
C GLY A 17 -5.83 9.95 6.59
N GLU A 18 -5.27 10.69 7.55
CA GLU A 18 -5.42 10.40 8.97
C GLU A 18 -6.90 10.46 9.42
N TYR A 19 -7.63 11.49 9.00
CA TYR A 19 -9.04 11.65 9.36
C TYR A 19 -9.93 10.59 8.69
N MET A 20 -9.63 10.22 7.44
CA MET A 20 -10.33 9.12 6.77
C MET A 20 -10.17 7.79 7.51
N LEU A 21 -8.98 7.51 8.04
CA LEU A 21 -8.73 6.33 8.87
C LEU A 21 -9.47 6.37 10.21
N LYS A 22 -9.72 7.58 10.76
CA LYS A 22 -10.60 7.79 11.93
C LYS A 22 -12.10 7.69 11.60
N GLY A 23 -12.46 7.39 10.35
CA GLY A 23 -13.84 7.24 9.90
C GLY A 23 -14.52 8.54 9.48
N TRP A 24 -13.76 9.63 9.28
CA TRP A 24 -14.29 10.85 8.68
C TRP A 24 -14.52 10.67 7.19
N THR A 25 -15.52 11.36 6.67
CA THR A 25 -15.96 11.24 5.29
C THR A 25 -15.70 12.54 4.53
N LEU A 26 -15.13 12.45 3.33
CA LEU A 26 -15.03 13.58 2.42
C LEU A 26 -16.42 13.97 1.93
N THR A 27 -16.74 15.26 1.93
CA THR A 27 -17.96 15.80 1.35
C THR A 27 -17.71 16.35 -0.05
N ASP A 28 -18.78 16.55 -0.80
CA ASP A 28 -18.80 17.22 -2.10
C ASP A 28 -18.66 18.75 -1.98
N LEU A 29 -18.81 19.29 -0.77
CA LEU A 29 -18.64 20.70 -0.47
C LEU A 29 -17.15 21.04 -0.32
N HIS A 30 -16.74 22.15 -0.92
CA HIS A 30 -15.39 22.68 -0.81
C HIS A 30 -15.36 23.80 0.23
N CYS A 31 -14.23 23.97 0.91
CA CYS A 31 -14.06 25.04 1.89
C CYS A 31 -14.17 26.42 1.20
N ASP A 32 -15.02 27.31 1.70
CA ASP A 32 -15.26 28.63 1.11
C ASP A 32 -14.01 29.52 1.06
N THR A 33 -13.09 29.32 2.01
CA THR A 33 -11.86 30.12 2.15
C THR A 33 -10.81 29.75 1.10
N CYS A 34 -10.53 28.46 0.91
CA CYS A 34 -9.48 28.01 -0.02
C CYS A 34 -10.02 27.52 -1.38
N ARG A 35 -11.29 27.13 -1.45
CA ARG A 35 -12.01 26.58 -2.62
C ARG A 35 -11.39 25.33 -3.28
N SER A 36 -10.19 24.94 -2.89
CA SER A 36 -9.47 23.79 -3.44
C SER A 36 -9.67 22.51 -2.62
N THR A 37 -10.02 22.63 -1.34
CA THR A 37 -9.99 21.51 -0.41
C THR A 37 -11.40 21.08 -0.07
N PRO A 38 -11.76 19.80 -0.30
CA PRO A 38 -13.04 19.26 0.14
C PRO A 38 -13.14 19.30 1.67
N LEU A 39 -14.33 19.60 2.19
CA LEU A 39 -14.63 19.56 3.61
C LEU A 39 -14.78 18.09 4.06
N MET A 40 -14.29 17.80 5.26
CA MET A 40 -14.49 16.51 5.91
C MET A 40 -15.64 16.59 6.92
N ARG A 41 -16.44 15.53 6.99
CA ARG A 41 -17.57 15.40 7.92
C ARG A 41 -17.32 14.26 8.91
N GLU A 42 -17.58 14.55 10.17
CA GLU A 42 -17.44 13.59 11.27
C GLU A 42 -18.42 12.42 11.14
N PRO A 43 -18.01 11.18 11.50
CA PRO A 43 -18.91 10.03 11.51
C PRO A 43 -20.12 10.25 12.44
N ALA A 44 -21.29 9.89 11.95
CA ALA A 44 -22.58 10.12 12.61
C ALA A 44 -22.63 9.61 14.06
N ALA A 45 -22.03 8.44 14.31
CA ALA A 45 -21.99 7.80 15.63
C ALA A 45 -21.21 8.63 16.66
N ALA A 46 -20.13 9.31 16.25
CA ALA A 46 -19.34 10.15 17.15
C ALA A 46 -20.11 11.40 17.55
N ALA A 47 -20.71 12.09 16.58
CA ALA A 47 -21.55 13.27 16.84
C ALA A 47 -22.78 12.95 17.71
N GLN A 48 -23.44 11.82 17.47
CA GLN A 48 -24.57 11.36 18.28
C GLN A 48 -24.18 11.04 19.72
N ARG A 49 -23.05 10.37 19.94
CA ARG A 49 -22.56 10.03 21.28
C ARG A 49 -22.31 11.28 22.14
N GLU A 50 -21.86 12.36 21.51
CA GLU A 50 -21.57 13.63 22.18
C GLU A 50 -22.77 14.60 22.15
N SER A 51 -23.91 14.19 21.58
CA SER A 51 -25.12 15.01 21.45
C SER A 51 -24.88 16.39 20.82
N ARG A 52 -23.97 16.44 19.83
CA ARG A 52 -23.68 17.67 19.07
C ARG A 52 -23.98 17.48 17.58
N GLU A 53 -24.18 18.59 16.90
CA GLU A 53 -24.32 18.59 15.45
C GLU A 53 -23.02 18.14 14.76
N ARG A 54 -23.16 17.55 13.57
CA ARG A 54 -22.02 17.06 12.80
C ARG A 54 -21.17 18.24 12.36
N ILE A 55 -19.93 18.27 12.83
CA ILE A 55 -18.98 19.29 12.42
C ILE A 55 -18.41 18.99 11.03
N GLN A 56 -18.14 20.07 10.29
CA GLN A 56 -17.40 20.04 9.04
C GLN A 56 -16.06 20.73 9.26
N PHE A 57 -15.02 20.23 8.57
CA PHE A 57 -13.65 20.62 8.84
C PHE A 57 -12.85 20.69 7.54
N CYS A 58 -12.06 21.76 7.36
CA CYS A 58 -11.12 21.92 6.25
C CYS A 58 -9.68 21.61 6.69
N ALA A 59 -9.09 20.55 6.14
CA ALA A 59 -7.72 20.15 6.46
C ALA A 59 -6.66 21.25 6.21
N LEU A 60 -6.90 22.11 5.22
CA LEU A 60 -5.97 23.18 4.86
C LEU A 60 -6.10 24.44 5.72
N CYS A 61 -7.33 24.85 6.03
CA CYS A 61 -7.59 26.12 6.72
C CYS A 61 -7.66 25.97 8.23
N ASP A 62 -8.27 24.88 8.71
CA ASP A 62 -8.52 24.71 10.14
C ASP A 62 -7.34 24.07 10.87
N GLY A 63 -6.51 23.30 10.15
CA GLY A 63 -5.33 22.58 10.66
C GLY A 63 -5.71 21.42 11.60
N ARG A 64 -4.74 20.71 12.17
CA ARG A 64 -5.05 19.57 13.06
C ARG A 64 -5.83 20.05 14.31
N PRO A 65 -7.09 19.65 14.54
CA PRO A 65 -7.90 20.13 15.67
C PRO A 65 -7.32 19.74 17.04
N GLU A 66 -6.47 18.72 17.10
CA GLU A 66 -5.72 18.30 18.28
C GLU A 66 -4.80 19.40 18.85
N GLY A 67 -4.51 20.45 18.06
CA GLY A 67 -3.75 21.63 18.50
C GLY A 67 -4.60 22.80 19.05
N ARG A 68 -5.93 22.71 19.04
CA ARG A 68 -6.82 23.80 19.54
C ARG A 68 -7.37 23.55 20.94
N VAL A 69 -6.62 22.87 21.80
CA VAL A 69 -6.95 22.79 23.23
C VAL A 69 -6.63 24.14 23.88
N GLY A 70 -7.58 25.07 23.93
CA GLY A 70 -7.54 26.20 24.88
C GLY A 70 -7.87 27.62 24.39
N GLY A 71 -8.37 27.83 23.18
CA GLY A 71 -8.83 29.16 22.74
C GLY A 71 -10.36 29.27 22.74
N PRO A 72 -11.01 30.19 23.47
CA PRO A 72 -12.46 30.37 23.41
C PRO A 72 -12.88 30.77 21.99
N SER A 73 -13.87 30.06 21.45
CA SER A 73 -14.52 30.33 20.16
C SER A 73 -14.87 31.81 20.03
N SER A 74 -14.18 32.52 19.14
CA SER A 74 -14.60 33.84 18.70
C SER A 74 -15.56 33.69 17.53
N THR A 75 -16.85 33.85 17.82
CA THR A 75 -17.88 34.18 16.85
C THR A 75 -17.55 35.54 16.24
N ARG A 76 -16.97 35.57 15.03
CA ARG A 76 -16.85 36.80 14.24
C ARG A 76 -17.92 36.81 13.15
N ALA A 77 -19.01 37.51 13.45
CA ALA A 77 -19.85 38.12 12.45
C ALA A 77 -19.12 39.30 11.80
N HIS A 78 -19.43 39.52 10.53
CA HIS A 78 -18.93 40.56 9.63
C HIS A 78 -18.93 41.97 10.24
N SER A 79 -17.85 42.73 10.04
CA SER A 79 -17.88 44.16 9.66
C SER A 79 -16.46 44.68 9.37
N SER A 80 -16.45 45.69 8.49
CA SER A 80 -15.38 46.26 7.69
C SER A 80 -14.34 47.15 8.40
N SER A 81 -13.18 47.30 7.73
CA SER A 81 -12.23 48.42 7.72
C SER A 81 -11.60 48.89 9.05
N HIS A 82 -10.27 48.69 9.20
CA HIS A 82 -9.28 49.77 9.32
C HIS A 82 -7.86 49.22 9.54
N SER A 83 -6.90 49.80 8.82
CA SER A 83 -5.45 49.66 8.97
C SER A 83 -4.95 50.11 10.35
N ARG A 84 -3.98 49.36 10.93
CA ARG A 84 -2.74 49.86 11.57
C ARG A 84 -1.96 48.72 12.25
N LEU A 85 -0.67 48.66 11.99
CA LEU A 85 0.38 48.02 12.81
C LEU A 85 0.86 49.03 13.87
N PRO A 86 1.86 48.69 14.72
CA PRO A 86 1.88 47.64 15.73
C PRO A 86 2.19 48.25 17.11
N ASP A 87 2.00 47.53 18.22
CA ASP A 87 2.72 47.91 19.44
C ASP A 87 3.08 46.76 20.37
N THR A 88 4.25 46.97 20.97
CA THR A 88 5.02 46.08 21.80
C THR A 88 4.62 46.28 23.26
N ALA A 89 4.34 45.22 24.02
CA ALA A 89 4.46 45.27 25.48
C ALA A 89 4.59 43.89 26.12
N VAL A 90 5.48 43.89 27.09
CA VAL A 90 5.98 42.82 27.96
C VAL A 90 5.03 42.59 29.15
N ALA A 91 4.86 41.33 29.58
CA ALA A 91 4.95 40.84 30.98
C ALA A 91 4.19 39.50 31.14
N THR A 92 4.84 38.37 31.43
CA THR A 92 5.30 37.81 32.74
C THR A 92 4.29 36.83 33.38
N SER A 93 4.81 35.63 33.69
CA SER A 93 4.40 34.66 34.75
C SER A 93 3.30 33.63 34.44
N SER A 94 3.67 32.36 34.25
CA SER A 94 3.58 31.33 35.32
C SER A 94 3.91 29.91 34.83
N SER A 95 4.92 29.35 35.48
CA SER A 95 5.41 27.98 35.59
C SER A 95 4.43 26.81 35.44
N VAL A 96 4.81 25.81 34.63
CA VAL A 96 4.66 24.39 34.99
C VAL A 96 5.94 23.66 34.64
N LEU A 97 6.56 23.07 35.66
CA LEU A 97 7.78 22.27 35.61
C LEU A 97 7.48 20.94 34.91
N VAL A 98 8.23 20.61 33.86
CA VAL A 98 8.46 19.21 33.46
C VAL A 98 9.97 19.00 33.39
N SER A 99 10.43 18.06 34.19
CA SER A 99 11.82 17.76 34.50
C SER A 99 12.73 17.68 33.27
N ALA A 100 13.75 18.52 33.28
CA ALA A 100 15.01 18.28 32.60
C ALA A 100 15.69 17.07 33.25
N GLY A 101 15.76 15.97 32.52
CA GLY A 101 16.60 14.81 32.82
C GLY A 101 17.78 14.77 31.86
N GLN A 102 18.85 15.45 32.26
CA GLN A 102 20.27 15.15 32.04
C GLN A 102 20.75 14.80 30.62
N ASP A 103 21.48 15.76 30.05
CA ASP A 103 22.66 15.55 29.23
C ASP A 103 23.57 14.43 29.77
N GLN A 104 23.77 13.38 28.98
CA GLN A 104 25.00 12.59 28.97
C GLN A 104 25.35 12.22 27.53
N ASP A 105 26.48 12.76 27.10
CA ASP A 105 27.52 12.14 26.28
C ASP A 105 27.13 11.50 24.94
N GLU A 106 27.32 12.32 23.90
CA GLU A 106 28.15 12.04 22.74
C GLU A 106 28.75 10.61 22.67
N HIS A 107 27.98 9.68 22.10
CA HIS A 107 28.52 8.54 21.38
C HIS A 107 27.92 8.54 19.97
N THR A 108 28.78 8.85 19.00
CA THR A 108 28.58 8.70 17.57
C THR A 108 28.37 7.22 17.22
N VAL A 109 27.16 6.71 17.45
CA VAL A 109 26.70 5.44 16.90
C VAL A 109 25.91 5.78 15.65
N GLY A 110 26.45 5.44 14.48
CA GLY A 110 25.70 5.58 13.23
C GLY A 110 24.33 4.93 13.39
N GLU A 111 23.28 5.73 13.18
CA GLU A 111 21.90 5.26 13.13
C GLU A 111 21.81 4.22 12.00
N GLY A 112 22.07 2.96 12.36
CA GLY A 112 21.59 1.84 11.59
C GLY A 112 20.06 1.99 11.47
N PRO A 113 19.46 1.51 10.36
CA PRO A 113 18.01 1.51 10.20
C PRO A 113 17.39 0.98 11.50
N SER A 114 16.44 1.73 12.06
CA SER A 114 15.80 1.35 13.31
C SER A 114 15.29 -0.08 13.14
N GLN A 115 15.49 -0.97 14.12
CA GLN A 115 15.00 -2.35 14.07
C GLN A 115 13.49 -2.39 13.73
N ALA A 116 12.76 -1.32 14.05
CA ALA A 116 11.37 -1.10 13.68
C ALA A 116 11.17 -0.97 12.15
N ASP A 117 12.05 -0.27 11.43
CA ASP A 117 11.97 -0.06 9.99
C ASP A 117 12.23 -1.35 9.23
N GLU A 118 13.24 -2.12 9.65
CA GLU A 118 13.52 -3.44 9.07
C GLU A 118 12.37 -4.43 9.33
N ALA A 119 11.80 -4.40 10.55
CA ALA A 119 10.62 -5.18 10.88
C ALA A 119 9.41 -4.75 10.03
N ALA A 120 9.19 -3.46 9.82
CA ALA A 120 8.09 -2.94 9.00
C ALA A 120 8.21 -3.38 7.54
N SER A 121 9.41 -3.31 6.95
CA SER A 121 9.65 -3.82 5.59
C SER A 121 9.38 -5.32 5.50
N SER A 122 9.85 -6.09 6.49
CA SER A 122 9.64 -7.54 6.54
C SER A 122 8.16 -7.92 6.69
N ILE A 123 7.40 -7.14 7.47
CA ILE A 123 5.94 -7.31 7.61
C ILE A 123 5.26 -7.06 6.28
N SER A 124 5.59 -5.97 5.59
CA SER A 124 5.03 -5.63 4.28
C SER A 124 5.22 -6.77 3.28
N ASP A 125 6.44 -7.32 3.18
CA ASP A 125 6.76 -8.43 2.29
C ASP A 125 5.97 -9.71 2.61
N LEU A 126 5.74 -9.99 3.90
CA LEU A 126 4.96 -11.16 4.33
C LEU A 126 3.47 -10.97 4.05
N LEU A 127 2.92 -9.77 4.24
CA LEU A 127 1.53 -9.48 3.89
C LEU A 127 1.29 -9.67 2.39
N LEU A 128 2.23 -9.24 1.53
CA LEU A 128 2.17 -9.47 0.09
C LEU A 128 2.23 -10.96 -0.28
N LYS A 129 2.86 -11.79 0.55
CA LYS A 129 2.88 -13.26 0.43
C LYS A 129 1.64 -13.95 1.01
N GLY A 130 0.66 -13.18 1.47
CA GLY A 130 -0.60 -13.70 2.03
C GLY A 130 -0.53 -14.10 3.51
N TYR A 131 0.52 -13.70 4.23
CA TYR A 131 0.53 -13.79 5.69
C TYR A 131 -0.47 -12.79 6.27
N SER A 132 -0.94 -13.05 7.49
CA SER A 132 -1.89 -12.18 8.18
C SER A 132 -1.26 -11.60 9.44
N LEU A 133 -1.34 -10.28 9.64
CA LEU A 133 -0.97 -9.67 10.93
C LEU A 133 -1.88 -10.21 12.04
N LEU A 134 -1.27 -10.55 13.18
CA LEU A 134 -1.97 -10.91 14.41
C LEU A 134 -1.87 -9.75 15.39
N GLY A 135 -2.88 -9.59 16.24
CA GLY A 135 -2.86 -8.59 17.33
C GLY A 135 -1.96 -8.95 18.50
N ASP A 136 -1.20 -10.04 18.40
CA ASP A 136 -0.28 -10.54 19.42
C ASP A 136 1.13 -10.02 19.18
N ASN A 137 1.87 -9.73 20.26
CA ASN A 137 3.27 -9.32 20.20
C ASN A 137 4.22 -10.48 20.48
N CYS A 138 5.44 -10.39 19.97
CA CYS A 138 6.48 -11.38 20.22
C CYS A 138 6.83 -11.47 21.72
N PRO A 139 6.83 -12.69 22.32
CA PRO A 139 7.19 -12.86 23.73
C PRO A 139 8.70 -12.80 23.99
N ASN A 140 9.53 -12.83 22.94
CA ASN A 140 10.98 -12.74 23.09
C ASN A 140 11.35 -11.31 23.57
N PRO A 141 12.10 -11.16 24.69
CA PRO A 141 12.48 -9.83 25.19
C PRO A 141 13.30 -9.00 24.19
N GLY A 142 14.01 -9.63 23.25
CA GLY A 142 14.76 -8.95 22.19
C GLY A 142 13.90 -8.40 21.02
N CYS A 143 12.58 -8.67 21.02
CA CYS A 143 11.64 -8.26 19.97
C CYS A 143 10.42 -7.54 20.55
N LYS A 144 10.61 -6.75 21.61
CA LYS A 144 9.51 -6.09 22.32
C LYS A 144 8.75 -5.15 21.38
N GLY A 145 7.43 -5.34 21.30
CA GLY A 145 6.55 -4.51 20.48
C GLY A 145 6.47 -4.92 19.00
N ILE A 146 7.21 -5.95 18.58
CA ILE A 146 7.12 -6.46 17.21
C ILE A 146 5.91 -7.41 17.12
N PRO A 147 4.95 -7.15 16.22
CA PRO A 147 3.76 -7.99 16.08
C PRO A 147 4.09 -9.34 15.46
N LEU A 148 3.32 -10.36 15.84
CA LEU A 148 3.36 -11.70 15.23
C LEU A 148 2.54 -11.72 13.92
N VAL A 149 2.97 -12.54 12.97
CA VAL A 149 2.22 -12.81 11.73
C VAL A 149 1.82 -14.28 11.66
N GLY A 150 0.60 -14.54 11.19
CA GLY A 150 0.07 -15.87 10.92
C GLY A 150 0.39 -16.33 9.50
N TYR A 151 0.61 -17.63 9.32
CA TYR A 151 0.87 -18.22 8.01
C TYR A 151 -0.34 -18.11 7.08
N PRO A 152 -0.12 -18.08 5.75
CA PRO A 152 -1.20 -18.13 4.78
C PRO A 152 -2.13 -19.32 5.01
N LYS A 153 -3.41 -19.17 4.65
CA LYS A 153 -4.38 -20.27 4.73
C LYS A 153 -3.89 -21.44 3.87
N LYS A 154 -4.10 -22.67 4.37
CA LYS A 154 -3.84 -23.90 3.62
C LYS A 154 -4.79 -23.94 2.40
N SER A 155 -4.47 -24.75 1.39
CA SER A 155 -5.32 -24.94 0.19
C SER A 155 -6.74 -25.43 0.52
N ASP A 156 -6.94 -26.13 1.65
CA ASP A 156 -8.26 -26.53 2.17
C ASP A 156 -9.05 -25.34 2.79
N GLY A 157 -8.53 -24.11 2.71
CA GLY A 157 -9.13 -22.90 3.29
C GLY A 157 -9.02 -22.80 4.81
N SER A 158 -8.52 -23.85 5.47
CA SER A 158 -8.29 -23.86 6.91
C SER A 158 -7.19 -22.88 7.32
N LYS A 159 -7.43 -22.12 8.40
CA LYS A 159 -6.43 -21.22 8.99
C LYS A 159 -5.28 -22.03 9.60
N ASP A 160 -4.04 -21.64 9.29
CA ASP A 160 -2.86 -22.18 9.95
C ASP A 160 -2.72 -21.51 11.34
N SER A 161 -2.59 -22.32 12.39
CA SER A 161 -2.44 -21.85 13.77
C SER A 161 -1.01 -21.45 14.12
N ARG A 162 -0.05 -21.67 13.21
CA ARG A 162 1.32 -21.22 13.38
C ARG A 162 1.37 -19.70 13.26
N LYS A 163 2.09 -19.10 14.20
CA LYS A 163 2.45 -17.69 14.22
C LYS A 163 3.97 -17.53 14.26
N MET A 164 4.50 -16.47 13.67
CA MET A 164 5.94 -16.20 13.65
C MET A 164 6.26 -14.73 13.89
N CYS A 165 7.41 -14.47 14.50
CA CYS A 165 7.95 -13.14 14.69
C CYS A 165 8.79 -12.78 13.48
N VAL A 166 8.55 -11.60 12.91
CA VAL A 166 9.27 -11.13 11.72
C VAL A 166 10.74 -10.80 11.99
N SER A 167 11.08 -10.43 13.23
CA SER A 167 12.46 -10.01 13.58
C SER A 167 13.34 -11.17 14.02
N CYS A 168 12.89 -12.01 14.96
CA CYS A 168 13.71 -13.15 15.42
C CYS A 168 13.41 -14.46 14.69
N GLY A 169 12.41 -14.52 13.81
CA GLY A 169 12.03 -15.73 13.06
C GLY A 169 11.46 -16.88 13.90
N SER A 170 11.34 -16.70 15.21
CA SER A 170 10.77 -17.68 16.13
C SER A 170 9.31 -17.97 15.76
N ARG A 171 8.89 -19.21 15.99
CA ARG A 171 7.56 -19.72 15.62
C ARG A 171 6.85 -20.22 16.86
N TRP A 172 5.56 -19.92 16.95
CA TRP A 172 4.67 -20.39 18.01
C TRP A 172 3.42 -21.01 17.39
N ILE A 173 2.74 -21.84 18.16
CA ILE A 173 1.47 -22.46 17.81
C ILE A 173 0.54 -22.21 18.99
N ASP A 174 -0.69 -21.81 18.72
CA ASP A 174 -1.69 -21.68 19.78
C ASP A 174 -2.02 -23.05 20.38
N GLU A 175 -2.00 -23.16 21.70
CA GLU A 175 -2.22 -24.43 22.43
C GLU A 175 -3.55 -25.10 22.03
N ALA A 176 -4.61 -24.30 21.87
CA ALA A 176 -5.92 -24.79 21.42
C ALA A 176 -5.88 -25.48 20.04
N ALA A 177 -4.95 -25.07 19.17
CA ALA A 177 -4.78 -25.70 17.87
C ALA A 177 -4.00 -27.01 17.94
N ILE A 178 -3.06 -27.12 18.89
CA ILE A 178 -2.29 -28.34 19.14
C ILE A 178 -3.23 -29.46 19.58
N GLU A 179 -4.16 -29.18 20.49
CA GLU A 179 -5.17 -30.15 20.94
C GLU A 179 -6.07 -30.64 19.80
N LYS A 180 -6.44 -29.73 18.90
CA LYS A 180 -7.29 -30.05 17.75
C LYS A 180 -6.57 -30.86 16.67
N GLU A 181 -5.30 -30.57 16.42
CA GLU A 181 -4.49 -31.30 15.43
C GLU A 181 -3.86 -32.59 16.01
N GLY A 182 -4.06 -32.87 17.30
CA GLY A 182 -3.57 -34.09 17.96
C GLY A 182 -2.05 -34.16 18.04
N MET A 183 -1.35 -33.02 17.95
CA MET A 183 0.10 -32.99 18.08
C MET A 183 0.49 -33.17 19.54
N LYS A 184 1.13 -34.29 19.86
CA LYS A 184 1.62 -34.55 21.22
C LYS A 184 2.87 -33.70 21.47
N ILE A 185 2.77 -32.69 22.33
CA ILE A 185 3.94 -31.95 22.81
C ILE A 185 4.78 -32.92 23.64
N PHE A 186 5.96 -33.29 23.13
CA PHE A 186 6.97 -33.91 23.97
C PHE A 186 7.61 -32.80 24.78
N SER A 187 7.13 -32.60 26.01
CA SER A 187 7.78 -31.71 26.97
C SER A 187 9.17 -32.27 27.28
N THR A 188 10.19 -31.68 26.68
CA THR A 188 11.60 -31.97 26.98
C THR A 188 11.93 -31.37 28.35
N SER A 189 11.42 -31.99 29.41
CA SER A 189 11.72 -31.63 30.78
C SER A 189 12.18 -32.87 31.54
N GLU A 190 13.38 -33.35 31.23
CA GLU A 190 14.20 -34.05 32.22
C GLU A 190 15.63 -33.48 32.21
N PRO A 191 16.11 -32.93 33.33
CA PRO A 191 17.47 -32.40 33.44
C PRO A 191 18.45 -33.57 33.64
N SER A 192 19.20 -33.93 32.60
CA SER A 192 20.36 -34.81 32.75
C SER A 192 21.55 -34.01 33.24
N THR A 193 21.91 -34.24 34.50
CA THR A 193 23.04 -33.67 35.23
C THR A 193 24.39 -34.04 34.58
N SER A 194 25.16 -33.01 34.22
CA SER A 194 26.63 -32.90 34.24
C SER A 194 27.52 -34.13 33.95
N ALA A 195 28.26 -34.09 32.83
CA ALA A 195 29.68 -34.41 32.82
C ALA A 195 30.40 -33.64 31.70
N SER A 196 31.28 -32.73 32.12
CA SER A 196 32.27 -31.97 31.36
C SER A 196 33.33 -32.86 30.71
N ILE A 197 33.61 -32.70 29.41
CA ILE A 197 34.98 -32.72 28.87
C ILE A 197 35.06 -31.76 27.66
N SER A 198 35.98 -30.82 27.76
CA SER A 198 36.43 -29.88 26.73
C SER A 198 37.32 -30.58 25.68
N ALA A 199 37.20 -30.23 24.39
CA ALA A 199 38.31 -29.92 23.48
C ALA A 199 37.92 -30.02 21.97
N SER A 200 38.09 -28.89 21.28
CA SER A 200 38.65 -28.68 19.92
C SER A 200 38.57 -29.74 18.80
N SER A 201 38.22 -29.25 17.60
CA SER A 201 38.85 -29.53 16.28
C SER A 201 38.09 -30.41 15.25
N ARG A 202 37.76 -29.75 14.12
CA ARG A 202 37.78 -30.16 12.69
C ARG A 202 37.15 -31.48 12.19
N ARG A 203 36.40 -31.26 11.09
CA ARG A 203 36.22 -32.06 9.85
C ARG A 203 35.22 -33.23 9.86
N GLU A 204 34.24 -33.11 8.97
CA GLU A 204 33.60 -34.17 8.16
C GLU A 204 34.54 -35.36 7.89
N PRO A 205 34.04 -36.60 7.97
CA PRO A 205 33.60 -37.26 6.73
C PRO A 205 32.37 -38.19 6.86
N ALA A 206 31.71 -38.40 5.73
CA ALA A 206 30.68 -39.39 5.42
C ALA A 206 30.67 -40.65 6.32
N GLU A 207 29.61 -40.80 7.10
CA GLU A 207 29.35 -41.99 7.91
C GLU A 207 28.97 -43.20 7.04
N MET A 208 29.82 -44.22 7.08
CA MET A 208 29.44 -45.59 6.77
C MET A 208 28.58 -46.13 7.92
N GLU A 209 27.30 -46.38 7.65
CA GLU A 209 26.34 -46.89 8.63
C GLU A 209 26.72 -48.31 9.08
N SER A 210 26.87 -48.49 10.40
CA SER A 210 27.30 -49.76 11.01
C SER A 210 26.35 -50.93 10.66
N PRO A 211 26.86 -52.13 10.33
CA PRO A 211 26.06 -53.33 10.03
C PRO A 211 25.05 -53.69 11.13
N ARG A 212 25.31 -53.27 12.37
CA ARG A 212 24.42 -53.53 13.51
C ARG A 212 23.22 -52.59 13.56
N SER A 213 23.35 -51.37 13.02
CA SER A 213 22.26 -50.40 12.91
C SER A 213 21.30 -50.76 11.80
N LYS A 214 21.81 -51.31 10.69
CA LYS A 214 21.00 -51.82 9.58
C LYS A 214 20.13 -53.01 9.99
N ALA A 215 20.71 -54.01 10.66
CA ALA A 215 19.96 -55.17 11.16
C ALA A 215 18.86 -54.79 12.17
N ARG A 216 19.09 -53.74 12.96
CA ARG A 216 18.07 -53.22 13.89
C ARG A 216 16.95 -52.49 13.17
N ARG A 217 17.25 -51.75 12.09
CA ARG A 217 16.24 -51.03 11.29
C ARG A 217 15.37 -52.00 10.48
N GLU A 218 15.95 -53.09 9.98
CA GLU A 218 15.23 -54.22 9.36
C GLU A 218 14.33 -54.95 10.37
N LEU A 219 14.79 -55.16 11.61
CA LEU A 219 13.99 -55.83 12.66
C LEU A 219 12.74 -55.06 13.09
N TYR A 220 12.74 -53.73 12.91
CA TYR A 220 11.62 -52.84 13.27
C TYR A 220 10.85 -52.26 12.07
N GLY A 221 11.12 -52.70 10.84
CA GLY A 221 10.29 -52.41 9.66
C GLY A 221 10.21 -50.93 9.26
N LEU A 222 11.27 -50.15 9.48
CA LEU A 222 11.28 -48.70 9.26
C LEU A 222 11.74 -48.25 7.85
N ASP A 223 12.06 -49.19 6.96
CA ASP A 223 12.51 -48.86 5.62
C ASP A 223 11.31 -48.62 4.69
N THR A 224 10.83 -47.38 4.65
CA THR A 224 9.80 -46.94 3.70
C THR A 224 10.42 -46.59 2.35
N SER A 225 10.92 -47.61 1.65
CA SER A 225 11.30 -47.51 0.25
C SER A 225 10.55 -48.54 -0.58
N GLY A 226 9.41 -48.11 -1.11
CA GLY A 226 8.90 -48.48 -2.44
C GLY A 226 8.27 -49.86 -2.63
N GLY A 227 7.09 -49.86 -3.26
CA GLY A 227 6.77 -50.89 -4.26
C GLY A 227 5.48 -51.67 -4.01
N ASN A 228 4.45 -51.28 -4.77
CA ASN A 228 3.28 -52.05 -5.15
C ASN A 228 3.46 -53.59 -5.15
N HIS A 229 2.53 -54.29 -4.50
CA HIS A 229 2.09 -55.61 -4.95
C HIS A 229 0.58 -55.76 -4.72
N ILE A 230 -0.14 -55.85 -5.83
CA ILE A 230 -1.52 -56.33 -5.91
C ILE A 230 -1.46 -57.85 -5.73
N GLU A 231 -2.14 -58.43 -4.74
CA GLU A 231 -2.72 -59.76 -4.90
C GLU A 231 -3.86 -60.04 -3.91
N LEU A 232 -4.91 -60.67 -4.45
CA LEU A 232 -6.15 -61.07 -3.80
C LEU A 232 -5.90 -62.06 -2.65
N GLN A 233 -6.74 -62.01 -1.61
CA GLN A 233 -7.66 -63.12 -1.31
C GLN A 233 -8.69 -62.79 -0.22
N ARG A 234 -9.85 -63.43 -0.41
CA ARG A 234 -11.09 -63.40 0.37
C ARG A 234 -10.90 -63.84 1.82
N SER A 235 -11.71 -63.25 2.71
CA SER A 235 -12.55 -64.04 3.61
C SER A 235 -13.69 -63.18 4.16
N ASP A 236 -14.91 -63.62 3.83
CA ASP A 236 -16.13 -63.33 4.55
C ASP A 236 -15.96 -63.48 6.08
N VAL A 237 -16.67 -62.64 6.85
CA VAL A 237 -17.52 -63.03 8.01
C VAL A 237 -17.82 -61.80 8.90
N ARG A 238 -19.12 -61.44 8.90
CA ARG A 238 -19.98 -60.88 9.96
C ARG A 238 -19.72 -59.48 10.54
N ASP A 239 -20.72 -58.63 10.26
CA ASP A 239 -21.53 -57.87 11.22
C ASP A 239 -20.91 -57.55 12.59
N LYS A 240 -20.63 -56.25 12.80
CA LYS A 240 -21.13 -55.54 13.98
C LYS A 240 -21.00 -54.03 13.83
N ASP A 241 -22.13 -53.39 14.09
CA ASP A 241 -22.38 -51.96 14.19
C ASP A 241 -21.29 -51.19 14.93
N LYS A 242 -20.63 -50.25 14.24
CA LYS A 242 -20.05 -49.05 14.85
C LYS A 242 -20.18 -47.87 13.90
N ASP A 243 -21.36 -47.28 13.94
CA ASP A 243 -21.67 -45.97 13.42
C ASP A 243 -20.92 -44.91 14.26
N LYS A 244 -19.78 -44.43 13.75
CA LYS A 244 -19.12 -43.20 14.24
C LYS A 244 -18.57 -42.42 13.06
N GLY A 245 -19.42 -41.56 12.51
CA GLY A 245 -19.10 -40.15 12.24
C GLY A 245 -17.87 -39.89 11.36
N LYS A 246 -17.81 -40.47 10.15
CA LYS A 246 -17.03 -39.87 9.07
C LYS A 246 -17.87 -38.78 8.43
N GLY A 247 -17.53 -37.52 8.70
CA GLY A 247 -18.06 -36.35 8.02
C GLY A 247 -17.72 -36.42 6.52
N ARG A 248 -18.56 -37.12 5.76
CA ARG A 248 -18.60 -37.00 4.31
C ARG A 248 -19.00 -35.57 4.01
N LYS A 249 -18.06 -34.76 3.52
CA LYS A 249 -18.37 -33.54 2.75
C LYS A 249 -19.30 -34.01 1.62
N LYS A 250 -20.63 -33.86 1.81
CA LYS A 250 -21.59 -33.99 0.72
C LYS A 250 -21.22 -32.88 -0.24
N VAL A 251 -20.54 -33.23 -1.33
CA VAL A 251 -20.45 -32.37 -2.50
C VAL A 251 -21.90 -32.18 -2.93
N MET A 252 -22.44 -30.99 -2.64
CA MET A 252 -23.77 -30.60 -3.07
C MET A 252 -23.74 -30.64 -4.60
N GLU A 253 -24.68 -31.35 -5.22
CA GLU A 253 -24.79 -31.33 -6.68
C GLU A 253 -25.00 -29.89 -7.14
N SER A 254 -24.37 -29.54 -8.27
CA SER A 254 -24.39 -28.17 -8.81
C SER A 254 -25.81 -27.61 -8.95
N ASP A 255 -26.77 -28.48 -9.24
CA ASP A 255 -28.18 -28.12 -9.41
C ASP A 255 -28.86 -27.75 -8.08
N GLU A 256 -28.46 -28.38 -6.97
CA GLU A 256 -28.92 -28.02 -5.63
C GLU A 256 -28.38 -26.64 -5.23
N PHE A 257 -27.13 -26.33 -5.61
CA PHE A 257 -26.53 -25.03 -5.35
C PHE A 257 -27.22 -23.90 -6.12
N GLU A 258 -27.46 -24.10 -7.41
CA GLU A 258 -28.19 -23.16 -8.27
C GLU A 258 -29.58 -22.84 -7.71
N LYS A 259 -30.31 -23.87 -7.26
CA LYS A 259 -31.64 -23.71 -6.65
C LYS A 259 -31.59 -22.92 -5.35
N HIS A 260 -30.58 -23.14 -4.51
CA HIS A 260 -30.40 -22.42 -3.25
C HIS A 260 -30.00 -20.96 -3.48
N ALA A 261 -29.19 -20.69 -4.50
CA ALA A 261 -28.83 -19.34 -4.93
C ALA A 261 -30.07 -18.57 -5.43
N GLN A 262 -30.90 -19.18 -6.28
CA GLN A 262 -32.14 -18.56 -6.76
C GLN A 262 -33.14 -18.28 -5.63
N GLN A 263 -33.28 -19.19 -4.66
CA GLN A 263 -34.12 -18.94 -3.48
C GLN A 263 -33.61 -17.76 -2.63
N SER A 264 -32.28 -17.62 -2.52
CA SER A 264 -31.67 -16.51 -1.78
C SER A 264 -31.92 -15.16 -2.46
N VAL A 265 -31.83 -15.10 -3.80
CA VAL A 265 -32.18 -13.90 -4.59
C VAL A 265 -33.66 -13.52 -4.42
N LYS A 266 -34.56 -14.51 -4.48
CA LYS A 266 -36.01 -14.28 -4.32
C LYS A 266 -36.36 -13.75 -2.93
N ARG A 267 -35.64 -14.21 -1.89
CA ARG A 267 -35.78 -13.72 -0.51
C ARG A 267 -35.34 -12.25 -0.37
N LEU A 268 -34.25 -11.86 -1.02
CA LEU A 268 -33.76 -10.47 -1.00
C LEU A 268 -34.71 -9.53 -1.75
N GLN A 269 -35.30 -9.96 -2.87
CA GLN A 269 -36.30 -9.17 -3.58
C GLN A 269 -37.55 -8.93 -2.72
N LEU A 270 -38.03 -9.94 -1.99
CA LEU A 270 -39.17 -9.81 -1.08
C LEU A 270 -38.88 -8.83 0.07
N GLN A 271 -37.67 -8.87 0.63
CA GLN A 271 -37.26 -7.90 1.66
C GLN A 271 -37.19 -6.48 1.10
N ARG A 272 -36.72 -6.29 -0.14
CA ARG A 272 -36.66 -4.98 -0.78
C ARG A 272 -38.05 -4.40 -1.03
N THR A 273 -39.02 -5.22 -1.44
CA THR A 273 -40.41 -4.77 -1.63
C THR A 273 -41.11 -4.47 -0.31
N GLN A 274 -40.77 -5.15 0.79
CA GLN A 274 -41.29 -4.82 2.12
C GLN A 274 -40.68 -3.52 2.68
N ALA A 275 -39.42 -3.24 2.38
CA ALA A 275 -38.75 -2.02 2.85
C ALA A 275 -39.20 -0.75 2.11
N GLN A 276 -39.98 -0.87 1.03
CA GLN A 276 -40.37 0.25 0.17
C GLN A 276 -41.89 0.55 0.22
N GLY A 277 -42.63 -0.10 1.13
CA GLY A 277 -44.08 0.01 1.26
C GLY A 277 -44.59 0.92 2.38
N ASP A 278 -43.70 1.48 3.23
CA ASP A 278 -44.08 2.32 4.37
C ASP A 278 -43.54 3.76 4.23
N ASP A 279 -43.70 4.38 3.06
CA ASP A 279 -43.62 5.84 2.96
C ASP A 279 -44.94 6.40 2.47
N VAL A 280 -45.53 7.17 3.36
CA VAL A 280 -46.89 7.68 3.33
C VAL A 280 -46.95 8.86 2.36
N THR A 281 -47.81 8.70 1.35
CA THR A 281 -48.63 9.74 0.72
C THR A 281 -48.61 11.09 1.43
N MET A 282 -48.02 12.11 0.80
CA MET A 282 -48.49 13.48 0.93
C MET A 282 -48.69 14.07 -0.47
N GLU A 283 -49.93 14.49 -0.68
CA GLU A 283 -50.52 14.96 -1.94
C GLU A 283 -50.00 16.33 -2.37
N ASP A 284 -49.96 16.50 -3.69
CA ASP A 284 -50.35 17.68 -4.48
C ASP A 284 -49.89 19.10 -4.06
N ALA A 285 -49.01 19.68 -4.88
CA ALA A 285 -49.13 21.08 -5.30
C ALA A 285 -48.28 21.39 -6.56
N ASP A 286 -49.00 21.66 -7.65
CA ASP A 286 -48.76 22.64 -8.70
C ASP A 286 -47.49 22.59 -9.58
N SER A 287 -47.77 22.21 -10.84
CA SER A 287 -46.95 22.42 -12.02
C SER A 287 -47.40 23.71 -12.73
N ASP A 288 -46.52 24.68 -12.94
CA ASP A 288 -46.66 25.64 -14.05
C ASP A 288 -45.33 26.37 -14.39
N ALA A 289 -45.21 26.72 -15.67
CA ALA A 289 -44.13 27.47 -16.37
C ALA A 289 -42.79 26.71 -16.61
N GLY A 290 -42.34 26.40 -17.83
CA GLY A 290 -42.74 26.84 -19.17
C GLY A 290 -41.92 28.04 -19.65
N VAL A 291 -40.71 27.82 -20.20
CA VAL A 291 -39.90 28.70 -21.10
C VAL A 291 -38.54 28.02 -21.32
N ASP A 292 -37.81 28.09 -22.43
CA ASP A 292 -38.00 28.57 -23.81
C ASP A 292 -36.76 28.08 -24.60
N GLU A 293 -36.93 27.84 -25.90
CA GLU A 293 -35.88 27.39 -26.82
C GLU A 293 -34.80 28.46 -27.06
N GLY A 294 -33.55 28.04 -27.28
CA GLY A 294 -32.45 28.96 -27.57
C GLY A 294 -31.36 28.34 -28.45
N LEU A 295 -31.68 28.12 -29.72
CA LEU A 295 -30.75 27.83 -30.82
C LEU A 295 -29.74 28.97 -30.99
N HIS A 296 -28.44 28.67 -31.06
CA HIS A 296 -27.48 29.54 -31.77
C HIS A 296 -26.42 28.74 -32.54
N ALA A 297 -26.43 28.96 -33.84
CA ALA A 297 -25.52 28.44 -34.84
C ALA A 297 -24.26 29.32 -35.03
N HIS A 298 -23.25 28.69 -35.65
CA HIS A 298 -22.05 29.16 -36.38
C HIS A 298 -22.05 30.60 -36.97
N PRO A 299 -20.89 31.23 -37.29
CA PRO A 299 -19.86 30.76 -38.27
C PRO A 299 -18.38 31.04 -37.82
N GLN A 300 -17.31 30.39 -38.30
CA GLN A 300 -16.68 30.22 -39.63
C GLN A 300 -16.12 31.49 -40.32
N SER A 301 -14.91 31.31 -40.89
CA SER A 301 -14.10 32.21 -41.75
C SER A 301 -13.13 33.17 -41.01
N GLN A 302 -11.89 33.43 -41.42
CA GLN A 302 -11.40 33.61 -42.79
C GLN A 302 -9.85 33.53 -42.85
N SER A 303 -9.34 32.86 -43.88
CA SER A 303 -7.97 32.87 -44.38
C SER A 303 -7.75 34.04 -45.35
N THR A 304 -6.61 34.72 -45.29
CA THR A 304 -6.17 35.66 -46.34
C THR A 304 -4.72 35.40 -46.74
N ASP A 305 -4.56 34.81 -47.92
CA ASP A 305 -3.42 34.95 -48.82
C ASP A 305 -3.40 36.36 -49.41
N VAL A 306 -2.23 37.05 -49.43
CA VAL A 306 -1.96 38.13 -50.40
C VAL A 306 -0.47 38.20 -50.77
N GLN A 307 -0.20 37.69 -51.97
CA GLN A 307 0.58 38.25 -53.09
C GLN A 307 2.07 38.63 -52.97
N ALA A 308 2.81 38.02 -53.89
CA ALA A 308 4.09 38.42 -54.43
C ALA A 308 3.98 39.64 -55.38
N SER A 309 5.02 40.47 -55.43
CA SER A 309 5.36 41.39 -56.53
C SER A 309 6.87 41.70 -56.44
N THR A 310 7.71 41.14 -57.31
CA THR A 310 8.29 41.75 -58.53
C THR A 310 9.07 43.07 -58.38
N MET A 311 10.41 42.90 -58.41
CA MET A 311 11.42 43.63 -59.20
C MET A 311 11.40 45.16 -59.23
N SER A 312 12.41 45.80 -58.62
CA SER A 312 12.97 47.06 -59.15
C SER A 312 14.42 47.27 -58.70
N SER A 313 15.29 47.49 -59.69
CA SER A 313 16.73 47.66 -59.60
C SER A 313 17.13 49.14 -59.47
N HIS A 314 17.87 49.49 -58.42
CA HIS A 314 18.59 50.76 -58.32
C HIS A 314 20.01 50.54 -57.74
N PRO A 315 21.05 51.18 -58.30
CA PRO A 315 22.39 51.19 -57.72
C PRO A 315 22.51 52.37 -56.74
N MET A 316 22.58 52.09 -55.44
CA MET A 316 22.78 53.11 -54.40
C MET A 316 23.93 52.71 -53.48
N LYS A 317 24.98 53.54 -53.55
CA LYS A 317 25.79 54.08 -52.43
C LYS A 317 26.02 53.18 -51.22
N THR A 318 27.28 52.89 -50.97
CA THR A 318 27.88 52.48 -49.70
C THR A 318 27.39 53.36 -48.53
N MET A 319 26.33 52.91 -47.87
CA MET A 319 25.89 53.40 -46.57
C MET A 319 26.63 52.62 -45.47
N PRO A 320 26.90 53.24 -44.30
CA PRO A 320 27.44 52.54 -43.14
C PRO A 320 26.47 51.43 -42.69
N MET A 321 27.01 50.28 -42.32
CA MET A 321 26.23 49.12 -41.86
C MET A 321 25.19 49.54 -40.82
N PRO A 322 23.89 49.22 -41.02
CA PRO A 322 22.89 49.42 -39.99
C PRO A 322 23.22 48.49 -38.81
N ASN A 323 23.12 49.04 -37.60
CA ASN A 323 23.25 48.32 -36.35
C ASN A 323 22.52 46.97 -36.43
N PRO A 324 23.09 45.88 -35.89
CA PRO A 324 22.45 44.57 -35.89
C PRO A 324 21.07 44.71 -35.24
N LEU A 325 20.05 44.29 -35.99
CA LEU A 325 18.67 44.21 -35.52
C LEU A 325 18.66 43.53 -34.13
N PRO A 326 17.95 44.07 -33.14
CA PRO A 326 17.84 43.45 -31.83
C PRO A 326 17.36 42.01 -32.02
N ARG A 327 18.17 41.05 -31.56
CA ARG A 327 17.80 39.63 -31.63
C ARG A 327 16.44 39.47 -30.95
N PRO A 328 15.52 38.68 -31.51
CA PRO A 328 14.24 38.42 -30.87
C PRO A 328 14.47 37.93 -29.44
N ILE A 329 13.92 38.67 -28.47
CA ILE A 329 14.17 38.54 -27.02
C ILE A 329 13.64 37.22 -26.43
N ASN A 330 13.02 36.36 -27.23
CA ASN A 330 12.29 35.17 -26.76
C ASN A 330 13.12 33.88 -26.67
N ASN A 331 14.45 33.95 -26.74
CA ASN A 331 15.30 32.79 -26.43
C ASN A 331 15.88 32.96 -25.03
N PRO A 332 15.20 32.44 -23.98
CA PRO A 332 15.78 32.40 -22.63
C PRO A 332 17.16 31.72 -22.70
N ILE A 333 18.14 32.38 -22.09
CA ILE A 333 19.50 31.84 -21.98
C ILE A 333 19.38 30.56 -21.13
N PRO A 334 19.79 29.39 -21.64
CA PRO A 334 19.71 28.16 -20.85
C PRO A 334 20.51 28.31 -19.56
N PRO A 335 20.02 27.79 -18.42
CA PRO A 335 20.70 27.93 -17.15
C PRO A 335 22.11 27.33 -17.24
N SER A 336 23.09 28.06 -16.69
CA SER A 336 24.46 27.56 -16.57
C SER A 336 24.46 26.19 -15.87
N ALA A 337 25.30 25.26 -16.33
CA ALA A 337 25.46 23.95 -15.72
C ALA A 337 25.88 24.03 -14.24
N GLU A 338 26.53 25.14 -13.84
CA GLU A 338 26.95 25.37 -12.47
C GLU A 338 25.87 25.98 -11.58
N SER A 339 24.78 26.47 -12.17
CA SER A 339 23.65 27.00 -11.41
C SER A 339 23.05 25.91 -10.52
N ALA A 340 22.47 26.30 -9.38
CA ALA A 340 21.82 25.35 -8.46
C ALA A 340 20.75 24.51 -9.16
N LEU A 341 20.02 25.13 -10.08
CA LEU A 341 19.05 24.47 -10.95
C LEU A 341 19.72 23.48 -11.92
N GLY A 342 20.80 23.88 -12.58
CA GLY A 342 21.57 22.99 -13.46
C GLY A 342 22.08 21.74 -12.74
N LYS A 343 22.57 21.91 -11.50
CA LYS A 343 22.98 20.80 -10.63
C LYS A 343 21.81 19.90 -10.24
N ALA A 344 20.66 20.47 -9.89
CA ALA A 344 19.45 19.73 -9.57
C ALA A 344 18.94 18.91 -10.77
N LEU A 345 18.89 19.52 -11.97
CA LEU A 345 18.47 18.83 -13.20
C LEU A 345 19.43 17.70 -13.57
N THR A 346 20.74 17.90 -13.38
CA THR A 346 21.76 16.87 -13.65
C THR A 346 21.62 15.71 -12.67
N SER A 347 21.51 15.98 -11.37
CA SER A 347 21.29 14.95 -10.35
C SER A 347 19.98 14.17 -10.56
N THR A 348 18.91 14.86 -10.95
CA THR A 348 17.62 14.22 -11.27
C THR A 348 17.75 13.33 -12.51
N SER A 349 18.46 13.79 -13.55
CA SER A 349 18.73 13.00 -14.75
C SER A 349 19.53 11.74 -14.43
N GLU A 350 20.55 11.81 -13.57
CA GLU A 350 21.35 10.67 -13.13
C GLU A 350 20.50 9.66 -12.33
N ALA A 351 19.66 10.14 -11.40
CA ALA A 351 18.76 9.28 -10.62
C ALA A 351 17.73 8.55 -11.49
N LEU A 352 17.13 9.25 -12.47
CA LEU A 352 16.20 8.65 -13.43
C LEU A 352 16.91 7.63 -14.34
N SER A 353 18.14 7.93 -14.78
CA SER A 353 18.95 6.98 -15.56
C SER A 353 19.26 5.71 -14.76
N SER A 354 19.62 5.84 -13.48
CA SER A 354 19.85 4.69 -12.60
C SER A 354 18.58 3.85 -12.42
N THR A 355 17.43 4.50 -12.29
CA THR A 355 16.13 3.82 -12.16
C THR A 355 15.78 3.06 -13.44
N LEU A 356 15.99 3.65 -14.61
CA LEU A 356 15.81 2.95 -15.89
C LEU A 356 16.73 1.72 -16.02
N GLN A 357 17.98 1.82 -15.56
CA GLN A 357 18.92 0.70 -15.60
C GLN A 357 18.49 -0.44 -14.66
N ASN A 358 17.97 -0.10 -13.48
CA ASN A 358 17.42 -1.09 -12.53
C ASN A 358 16.13 -1.75 -13.08
N LEU A 359 15.23 -0.98 -13.68
CA LEU A 359 14.04 -1.52 -14.33
C LEU A 359 14.39 -2.41 -15.52
N SER A 360 15.37 -2.01 -16.34
CA SER A 360 15.85 -2.80 -17.48
C SER A 360 16.45 -4.13 -17.03
N THR A 361 17.33 -4.13 -16.02
CA THR A 361 17.96 -5.35 -15.50
C THR A 361 16.93 -6.27 -14.82
N SER A 362 15.96 -5.69 -14.11
CA SER A 362 14.82 -6.45 -13.57
C SER A 362 13.99 -7.11 -14.68
N LEU A 363 13.62 -6.38 -15.72
CA LEU A 363 12.92 -6.93 -16.88
C LEU A 363 13.72 -8.02 -17.61
N GLU A 364 15.03 -7.83 -17.75
CA GLU A 364 15.91 -8.83 -18.35
C GLU A 364 15.96 -10.11 -17.51
N SER A 365 15.98 -9.98 -16.16
CA SER A 365 15.88 -11.15 -15.27
C SER A 365 14.54 -11.88 -15.39
N HIS A 366 13.45 -11.15 -15.63
CA HIS A 366 12.10 -11.72 -15.80
C HIS A 366 11.85 -12.35 -17.17
N THR A 367 12.55 -11.88 -18.21
CA THR A 367 12.41 -12.37 -19.59
C THR A 367 13.41 -13.46 -19.95
N SER A 368 14.64 -13.40 -19.41
CA SER A 368 15.68 -14.42 -19.60
C SER A 368 15.37 -15.75 -18.91
N ARG A 369 14.46 -15.73 -17.94
CA ARG A 369 13.95 -16.92 -17.25
C ARG A 369 12.48 -17.14 -17.62
N PRO A 370 12.17 -17.49 -18.89
CA PRO A 370 10.82 -17.89 -19.22
C PRO A 370 10.43 -19.08 -18.31
N PRO A 371 9.14 -19.26 -17.98
CA PRO A 371 8.67 -20.41 -17.22
C PRO A 371 8.76 -21.71 -18.05
N SER A 372 9.96 -22.04 -18.53
CA SER A 372 10.28 -23.36 -19.06
C SER A 372 10.40 -24.30 -17.87
N ASN A 373 9.46 -25.26 -17.78
CA ASN A 373 9.44 -26.44 -16.91
C ASN A 373 8.51 -26.45 -15.69
N PHE A 374 7.32 -25.84 -15.77
CA PHE A 374 6.19 -26.32 -14.96
C PHE A 374 5.44 -27.53 -15.59
N GLN A 375 5.90 -28.02 -16.74
CA GLN A 375 5.51 -29.33 -17.24
C GLN A 375 6.26 -30.44 -16.48
N ARG A 376 5.52 -31.28 -15.75
CA ARG A 376 5.90 -32.56 -15.09
C ARG A 376 6.11 -32.59 -13.58
N ARG A 377 5.33 -31.85 -12.80
CA ARG A 377 4.76 -32.49 -11.60
C ARG A 377 3.26 -32.29 -11.68
N GLY A 378 2.55 -33.39 -11.94
CA GLY A 378 1.10 -33.48 -12.06
C GLY A 378 0.41 -33.21 -10.72
N ILE A 379 0.55 -31.98 -10.25
CA ILE A 379 -0.33 -31.37 -9.28
C ILE A 379 -1.16 -30.42 -10.12
N GLU A 380 -2.43 -30.75 -10.25
CA GLU A 380 -3.46 -29.92 -10.85
C GLU A 380 -3.61 -28.67 -9.96
N ASP A 381 -2.65 -27.76 -10.08
CA ASP A 381 -2.65 -26.47 -9.40
C ASP A 381 -3.29 -25.46 -10.34
N ASP A 382 -4.30 -24.78 -9.82
CA ASP A 382 -5.26 -23.96 -10.55
C ASP A 382 -4.56 -22.97 -11.49
N GLY A 383 -5.03 -22.89 -12.74
CA GLY A 383 -4.41 -22.19 -13.89
C GLY A 383 -4.22 -20.66 -13.79
N ASN A 384 -4.06 -20.10 -12.60
CA ASN A 384 -3.95 -18.68 -12.32
C ASN A 384 -2.49 -18.16 -12.28
N GLY A 385 -1.48 -19.05 -12.29
CA GLY A 385 -0.07 -18.66 -12.19
C GLY A 385 0.47 -17.92 -13.41
N ASN A 386 -0.04 -18.21 -14.62
CA ASN A 386 0.45 -17.57 -15.85
C ASN A 386 0.03 -16.11 -15.97
N GLY A 387 -1.13 -15.73 -15.41
CA GLY A 387 -1.62 -14.35 -15.50
C GLY A 387 -0.75 -13.35 -14.73
N LYS A 388 -0.14 -13.78 -13.61
CA LYS A 388 0.66 -12.90 -12.75
C LYS A 388 1.91 -12.37 -13.47
N TRP A 389 2.59 -13.19 -14.27
CA TRP A 389 3.78 -12.77 -15.01
C TRP A 389 3.46 -11.69 -16.04
N PHE A 390 2.31 -11.79 -16.74
CA PHE A 390 1.88 -10.77 -17.69
C PHE A 390 1.51 -9.45 -17.01
N VAL A 391 0.92 -9.51 -15.81
CA VAL A 391 0.60 -8.30 -15.02
C VAL A 391 1.90 -7.61 -14.56
N ASP A 392 2.85 -8.37 -14.02
CA ASP A 392 4.14 -7.83 -13.55
C ASP A 392 4.94 -7.21 -14.73
N LEU A 393 4.96 -7.88 -15.90
CA LEU A 393 5.61 -7.36 -17.10
C LEU A 393 4.94 -6.07 -17.61
N LYS A 394 3.60 -6.03 -17.63
CA LYS A 394 2.83 -4.86 -18.06
C LYS A 394 3.10 -3.66 -17.14
N LEU A 395 3.07 -3.87 -15.83
CA LEU A 395 3.34 -2.83 -14.84
C LEU A 395 4.74 -2.23 -15.01
N HIS A 396 5.75 -3.08 -15.25
CA HIS A 396 7.11 -2.59 -15.51
C HIS A 396 7.22 -1.79 -16.81
N THR A 397 6.57 -2.22 -17.89
CA THR A 397 6.58 -1.45 -19.15
C THR A 397 5.88 -0.09 -19.03
N GLU A 398 4.82 0.00 -18.23
CA GLU A 398 4.11 1.25 -17.95
C GLU A 398 4.98 2.20 -17.10
N ALA A 399 5.62 1.68 -16.05
CA ALA A 399 6.54 2.47 -15.23
C ALA A 399 7.72 3.06 -16.06
N ILE A 400 8.27 2.29 -17.00
CA ILE A 400 9.33 2.78 -17.90
C ILE A 400 8.81 3.93 -18.78
N LYS A 401 7.59 3.80 -19.29
CA LYS A 401 6.96 4.84 -20.13
C LYS A 401 6.80 6.15 -19.37
N ASP A 402 6.38 6.10 -18.12
CA ASP A 402 6.22 7.29 -17.27
C ASP A 402 7.57 7.95 -16.98
N VAL A 403 8.61 7.17 -16.67
CA VAL A 403 9.97 7.70 -16.47
C VAL A 403 10.50 8.38 -17.73
N LEU A 404 10.28 7.79 -18.91
CA LEU A 404 10.67 8.41 -20.19
C LEU A 404 9.89 9.70 -20.48
N ALA A 405 8.61 9.76 -20.10
CA ALA A 405 7.80 10.97 -20.25
C ALA A 405 8.33 12.13 -19.39
N VAL A 406 8.69 11.84 -18.13
CA VAL A 406 9.31 12.81 -17.21
C VAL A 406 10.66 13.28 -17.74
N LEU A 407 11.51 12.37 -18.23
CA LEU A 407 12.79 12.74 -18.85
C LEU A 407 12.59 13.69 -20.04
N GLY A 408 11.59 13.43 -20.89
CA GLY A 408 11.26 14.33 -22.01
C GLY A 408 10.76 15.71 -21.55
N GLN A 409 10.07 15.81 -20.41
CA GLN A 409 9.69 17.09 -19.83
C GLN A 409 10.90 17.85 -19.26
N VAL A 410 11.79 17.16 -18.54
CA VAL A 410 13.04 17.72 -18.01
C VAL A 410 13.92 18.24 -19.15
N GLU A 411 14.04 17.49 -20.24
CA GLU A 411 14.85 17.91 -21.39
C GLU A 411 14.24 19.11 -22.12
N ARG A 412 12.90 19.18 -22.23
CA ARG A 412 12.22 20.37 -22.74
C ARG A 412 12.42 21.58 -21.85
N ALA A 413 12.29 21.44 -20.53
CA ALA A 413 12.54 22.51 -19.57
C ALA A 413 13.98 23.06 -19.73
N LYS A 414 14.96 22.16 -19.87
CA LYS A 414 16.36 22.52 -20.13
C LYS A 414 16.56 23.31 -21.42
N ARG A 415 15.84 22.98 -22.50
CA ARG A 415 15.92 23.72 -23.79
C ARG A 415 15.25 25.09 -23.73
N VAL A 416 14.19 25.22 -22.94
CA VAL A 416 13.43 26.47 -22.76
C VAL A 416 14.02 27.33 -21.63
N GLY A 417 15.13 26.92 -21.03
CA GLY A 417 15.82 27.71 -20.01
C GLY A 417 15.07 27.86 -18.69
N TYR A 418 14.17 26.91 -18.39
CA TYR A 418 13.49 26.80 -17.09
C TYR A 418 14.35 26.18 -16.02
#